data_AF-A0A3B9ZSA7-F1
#
_entry.id   AF-A0A3B9ZSA7-F1
#
_cell.length_a   1.000
_cell.length_b   1.000
_cell.length_c   1.000
_cell.angle_alpha   90.00
_cell.angle_beta   90.00
_cell.angle_gamma   90.00
#
_symmetry.space_group_name_H-M   'P 1'
#
loop_
_entity.id
_entity.type
_entity.pdbx_description
1 polymer ?
#
loop_
_entity_poly.entity_id
_entity_poly.type
_entity_poly.pdbx_seq_one_letter_code
_entity_poly.pdbx_strand_id
1 'polypeptide(L)'
;MKNNELDVFDNILDESLVREPVFHLPADFAQKVTLNIVRHEQWKSDLMEYASLTAFLMALLLVVGGLYYYLDKEFVMQVFSFITGNVMQVVFAVFTLNFILFADKVLLRLLFSRWSRF
;
A
#
# COMPACT_ATOMS: atom_id res chain seq x y z
N MET A 1 -1.27 11.56 -45.57
CA MET A 1 -1.11 10.42 -44.64
C MET A 1 -2.08 10.42 -43.45
N LYS A 2 -2.94 11.45 -43.25
CA LYS A 2 -3.88 11.53 -42.11
C LYS A 2 -5.29 10.96 -42.41
N ASN A 3 -5.62 10.73 -43.68
CA ASN A 3 -6.97 10.32 -44.10
C ASN A 3 -7.20 8.81 -43.90
N ASN A 4 -6.18 7.96 -44.07
CA ASN A 4 -6.34 6.52 -43.95
C ASN A 4 -6.56 6.03 -42.50
N GLU A 5 -6.10 6.77 -41.49
CA GLU A 5 -6.31 6.40 -40.08
C GLU A 5 -7.73 6.69 -39.61
N LEU A 6 -8.35 7.76 -40.15
CA LEU A 6 -9.77 8.06 -39.92
C LEU A 6 -10.67 7.02 -40.57
N ASP A 7 -10.39 6.65 -41.83
CA ASP A 7 -11.19 5.65 -42.55
C ASP A 7 -11.12 4.26 -41.89
N VAL A 8 -9.98 3.89 -41.29
CA VAL A 8 -9.84 2.63 -40.53
C VAL A 8 -10.59 2.69 -39.21
N PHE A 9 -10.54 3.81 -38.50
CA PHE A 9 -11.25 3.98 -37.23
C PHE A 9 -12.76 3.98 -37.42
N ASP A 10 -13.26 4.67 -38.46
CA ASP A 10 -14.68 4.70 -38.80
C ASP A 10 -15.18 3.32 -39.22
N ASN A 11 -14.38 2.56 -39.97
CA ASN A 11 -14.74 1.19 -40.37
C ASN A 11 -14.76 0.21 -39.17
N ILE A 12 -13.86 0.37 -38.20
CA ILE A 12 -13.88 -0.41 -36.95
C ILE A 12 -15.09 -0.02 -36.09
N LEU A 13 -15.44 1.27 -36.05
CA LEU A 13 -16.62 1.75 -35.32
C LEU A 13 -17.89 1.15 -35.89
N ASP A 14 -18.07 1.21 -37.22
CA ASP A 14 -19.24 0.67 -37.90
C ASP A 14 -19.34 -0.86 -37.74
N GLU A 15 -18.22 -1.58 -37.81
CA GLU A 15 -18.21 -3.03 -37.58
C GLU A 15 -18.56 -3.39 -36.13
N SER A 16 -18.16 -2.56 -35.16
CA SER A 16 -18.44 -2.77 -33.73
C SER A 16 -19.87 -2.38 -33.31
N LEU A 17 -20.52 -1.46 -34.04
CA LEU A 17 -21.86 -0.96 -33.71
C LEU A 17 -22.99 -1.74 -34.40
N VAL A 18 -22.72 -2.33 -35.57
CA VAL A 18 -23.72 -3.06 -36.36
C VAL A 18 -23.82 -4.54 -35.97
N ARG A 19 -22.75 -5.16 -35.48
CA ARG A 19 -22.75 -6.56 -35.04
C ARG A 19 -23.06 -6.68 -33.55
N GLU A 20 -24.05 -7.51 -33.20
CA GLU A 20 -24.22 -7.95 -31.82
C GLU A 20 -22.90 -8.58 -31.31
N PRO A 21 -22.42 -8.18 -30.13
CA PRO A 21 -21.14 -8.65 -29.63
C PRO A 21 -21.19 -10.16 -29.44
N VAL A 22 -20.29 -10.88 -30.13
CA VAL A 22 -20.11 -12.34 -29.98
C VAL A 22 -19.71 -12.71 -28.54
N PHE A 23 -19.22 -11.73 -27.77
CA PHE A 23 -18.93 -11.85 -26.35
C PHE A 23 -20.06 -11.31 -25.49
N HIS A 24 -20.75 -12.21 -24.79
CA HIS A 24 -21.64 -11.84 -23.71
C HIS A 24 -20.84 -11.66 -22.42
N LEU A 25 -20.85 -10.44 -21.89
CA LEU A 25 -20.33 -10.18 -20.55
C LEU A 25 -21.26 -10.86 -19.53
N PRO A 26 -20.73 -11.68 -18.61
CA PRO A 26 -21.55 -12.22 -17.54
C PRO A 26 -22.15 -11.06 -16.74
N ALA A 27 -23.38 -11.22 -16.24
CA ALA A 27 -24.10 -10.18 -15.50
C ALA A 27 -23.27 -9.59 -14.34
N ASP A 28 -22.38 -10.41 -13.75
CA ASP A 28 -21.52 -10.03 -12.63
C ASP A 28 -20.16 -9.43 -13.04
N PHE A 29 -19.90 -9.21 -14.33
CA PHE A 29 -18.60 -8.73 -14.81
C PHE A 29 -18.24 -7.38 -14.20
N ALA A 30 -19.16 -6.42 -14.25
CA ALA A 30 -18.97 -5.09 -13.67
C ALA A 30 -18.65 -5.21 -12.17
N GLN A 31 -19.39 -6.06 -11.45
CA GLN A 31 -19.17 -6.29 -10.03
C GLN A 31 -17.79 -6.90 -9.74
N LYS A 32 -17.34 -7.88 -10.53
CA LYS A 32 -16.01 -8.50 -10.38
C LYS A 32 -14.88 -7.50 -10.63
N VAL A 33 -15.01 -6.69 -11.68
CA VAL A 33 -14.01 -5.66 -12.02
C VAL A 33 -13.96 -4.59 -10.94
N THR A 34 -15.11 -4.05 -10.51
CA THR A 34 -15.17 -3.05 -9.44
C THR A 34 -14.59 -3.57 -8.13
N LEU A 35 -14.87 -4.82 -7.75
CA LEU A 35 -14.30 -5.44 -6.56
C LEU A 35 -12.77 -5.54 -6.62
N ASN A 36 -12.22 -5.86 -7.79
CA ASN A 36 -10.77 -5.97 -7.96
C ASN A 36 -10.09 -4.60 -7.89
N ILE A 37 -10.68 -3.57 -8.52
CA ILE A 37 -10.18 -2.19 -8.49
C ILE A 37 -10.25 -1.62 -7.07
N VAL A 38 -11.40 -1.74 -6.39
CA VAL A 38 -11.57 -1.26 -5.02
C VAL A 38 -10.57 -1.93 -4.07
N ARG A 39 -10.30 -3.23 -4.26
CA ARG A 39 -9.30 -3.95 -3.46
C ARG A 39 -7.90 -3.37 -3.68
N HIS A 40 -7.51 -3.13 -4.93
CA HIS A 40 -6.18 -2.60 -5.24
C HIS A 40 -5.97 -1.21 -4.64
N GLU A 41 -6.97 -0.34 -4.75
CA GLU A 41 -6.93 1.01 -4.16
C GLU A 41 -6.95 0.97 -2.62
N GLN A 42 -7.70 0.05 -2.01
CA GLN A 42 -7.67 -0.15 -0.55
C GLN A 42 -6.27 -0.55 -0.05
N TRP A 43 -5.62 -1.52 -0.72
CA TRP A 43 -4.24 -1.90 -0.39
C TRP A 43 -3.29 -0.70 -0.45
N LYS A 44 -3.38 0.09 -1.51
CA LYS A 44 -2.54 1.27 -1.71
C LYS A 44 -2.76 2.31 -0.61
N SER A 45 -4.02 2.59 -0.28
CA SER A 45 -4.38 3.55 0.77
C SER A 45 -3.89 3.09 2.14
N ASP A 46 -4.15 1.84 2.53
CA ASP A 46 -3.79 1.32 3.84
C ASP A 46 -2.25 1.21 4.02
N LEU A 47 -1.54 0.79 2.96
CA LEU A 47 -0.08 0.78 2.97
C LEU A 47 0.50 2.20 3.07
N MET A 48 -0.11 3.18 2.40
CA MET A 48 0.37 4.56 2.44
C MET A 48 0.11 5.22 3.80
N GLU A 49 -1.03 4.94 4.43
CA GLU A 49 -1.32 5.37 5.80
C GLU A 49 -0.31 4.76 6.78
N TYR A 50 -0.06 3.45 6.69
CA TYR A 50 0.94 2.77 7.51
C TYR A 50 2.35 3.33 7.32
N ALA A 51 2.77 3.55 6.06
CA ALA A 51 4.08 4.10 5.74
C ALA A 51 4.23 5.52 6.26
N SER A 52 3.19 6.36 6.16
CA SER A 52 3.19 7.73 6.67
C SER A 52 3.34 7.76 8.19
N LEU A 53 2.57 6.93 8.92
CA LEU A 53 2.66 6.83 10.37
C LEU A 53 4.04 6.34 10.83
N THR A 54 4.58 5.32 10.16
CA THR A 54 5.92 4.78 10.46
C THR A 54 7.01 5.80 10.17
N ALA A 55 6.91 6.53 9.06
CA ALA A 55 7.85 7.59 8.70
C ALA A 55 7.83 8.73 9.72
N PHE A 56 6.64 9.13 10.19
CA PHE A 56 6.50 10.15 11.22
C PHE A 56 7.15 9.72 12.54
N LEU A 57 6.91 8.48 12.98
CA LEU A 57 7.54 7.89 14.16
C LEU A 57 9.08 7.85 14.04
N MET A 58 9.59 7.42 12.89
CA MET A 58 11.03 7.40 12.62
C MET A 58 11.64 8.80 12.65
N ALA A 59 10.97 9.79 12.04
CA ALA A 59 11.41 11.17 12.07
C ALA A 59 11.46 11.72 13.49
N LEU A 60 10.44 11.44 14.31
CA LEU A 60 10.40 11.84 15.71
C LEU A 60 11.55 11.23 16.51
N LEU A 61 11.81 9.93 16.34
CA LEU A 61 12.93 9.25 17.00
C LEU A 61 14.28 9.84 16.60
N LEU A 62 14.47 10.18 15.32
CA LEU A 62 15.68 10.83 14.84
C LEU A 62 15.88 12.22 15.44
N VAL A 63 14.82 13.03 15.53
CA VAL A 63 14.88 14.38 16.14
C VAL A 63 15.22 14.27 17.63
N VAL A 64 14.52 13.41 18.36
CA VAL A 64 14.78 13.19 19.79
C VAL A 64 16.20 12.66 20.00
N GLY A 65 16.61 11.65 19.25
CA GLY A 65 17.96 11.09 19.33
C GLY A 65 19.04 12.12 19.01
N GLY A 66 18.82 12.97 17.99
CA GLY A 66 19.74 14.05 17.63
C GLY A 66 19.86 15.13 18.70
N LEU A 67 18.73 15.52 19.31
CA LEU A 67 18.72 16.47 20.43
C LEU A 67 19.44 15.89 21.66
N TYR A 68 19.17 14.63 22.00
CA TYR A 68 19.87 13.97 23.11
C TYR A 68 21.36 13.80 22.84
N TYR A 69 21.76 13.54 21.59
CA TYR A 69 23.18 13.46 21.24
C TYR A 69 23.92 14.78 21.47
N TYR A 70 23.23 15.91 21.31
CA TYR A 70 23.79 17.23 21.61
C TYR A 70 23.88 17.51 23.12
N LEU A 71 22.90 17.06 23.90
CA LEU A 71 22.83 17.31 25.34
C LEU A 71 23.72 16.36 26.17
N ASP A 72 23.68 15.07 25.85
CA ASP A 72 24.41 14.01 26.55
C ASP A 72 24.84 12.93 25.57
N LYS A 73 26.06 13.09 25.06
CA LYS A 73 26.67 12.18 24.10
C LYS A 73 26.99 10.81 24.71
N GLU A 74 27.34 10.75 25.99
CA GLU A 74 27.72 9.49 26.65
C GLU A 74 26.51 8.57 26.76
N PHE A 75 25.36 9.12 27.16
CA PHE A 75 24.10 8.39 27.20
C PHE A 75 23.74 7.81 25.83
N VAL A 76 23.82 8.60 24.76
CA VAL A 76 23.49 8.13 23.40
C VAL A 76 24.45 7.03 22.95
N MET A 77 25.75 7.16 23.22
CA MET A 77 26.73 6.12 22.88
C MET A 77 26.51 4.84 23.68
N GLN A 78 26.09 4.94 24.94
CA GLN A 78 25.76 3.79 25.77
C GLN A 78 24.52 3.06 25.25
N VAL A 79 23.46 3.80 24.90
CA VAL A 79 22.26 3.23 24.25
C VAL A 79 22.63 2.57 22.93
N PHE A 80 23.46 3.22 22.11
CA PHE A 80 23.93 2.65 20.85
C PHE A 80 24.73 1.36 21.07
N SER A 81 25.63 1.33 22.06
CA SER A 81 26.39 0.14 22.43
C SER A 81 25.49 -1.00 22.95
N PHE A 82 24.41 -0.67 23.67
CA PHE A 82 23.42 -1.65 24.08
C PHE A 82 22.67 -2.25 22.89
N ILE A 83 22.29 -1.40 21.93
CA ILE A 83 21.62 -1.82 20.70
C ILE A 83 22.54 -2.71 19.86
N THR A 84 23.81 -2.32 19.68
CA THR A 84 24.78 -3.11 18.91
C THR A 84 25.22 -4.39 19.62
N GLY A 85 25.20 -4.42 20.95
CA GLY A 85 25.42 -5.64 21.74
C GLY A 85 24.26 -6.63 21.66
N ASN A 86 23.03 -6.14 21.47
CA ASN A 86 21.81 -6.95 21.48
C ASN A 86 21.04 -6.88 20.14
N VAL A 87 21.74 -6.73 19.01
CA VAL A 87 21.13 -6.49 17.69
C VAL A 87 20.03 -7.50 17.38
N MET A 88 20.28 -8.79 17.63
CA MET A 88 19.29 -9.83 17.33
C MET A 88 17.98 -9.62 18.10
N GLN A 89 18.06 -9.32 19.41
CA GLN A 89 16.87 -9.11 20.23
C GLN A 89 16.15 -7.82 19.85
N VAL A 90 16.90 -6.74 19.60
CA VAL A 90 16.35 -5.45 19.19
C VAL A 90 15.65 -5.58 17.83
N VAL A 91 16.29 -6.21 16.85
CA VAL A 91 15.70 -6.46 15.52
C VAL A 91 14.43 -7.29 15.66
N PHE A 92 14.44 -8.34 16.48
CA PHE A 92 13.26 -9.18 16.67
C PHE A 92 12.10 -8.42 17.33
N ALA A 93 12.40 -7.60 18.34
CA ALA A 93 11.41 -6.76 19.02
C ALA A 93 10.82 -5.72 18.07
N VAL A 94 11.67 -5.00 17.32
CA VAL A 94 11.26 -3.99 16.34
C VAL A 94 10.44 -4.63 15.22
N PHE A 95 10.88 -5.79 14.71
CA PHE A 95 10.15 -6.55 13.69
C PHE A 95 8.77 -6.99 14.21
N THR A 96 8.70 -7.52 15.41
CA THR A 96 7.43 -7.97 16.01
C THR A 96 6.47 -6.80 16.21
N LEU A 97 6.96 -5.66 16.74
CA LEU A 97 6.15 -4.46 16.89
C LEU A 97 5.66 -3.92 15.55
N ASN A 98 6.54 -3.84 14.54
CA ASN A 98 6.14 -3.44 13.19
C ASN A 98 5.12 -4.41 12.60
N PHE A 99 5.30 -5.71 12.79
CA PHE A 99 4.37 -6.72 12.31
C PHE A 99 2.99 -6.58 12.96
N ILE A 100 2.92 -6.32 14.28
CA ILE A 100 1.66 -6.10 14.98
C ILE A 100 0.96 -4.85 14.45
N LEU A 101 1.68 -3.74 14.30
CA LEU A 101 1.12 -2.48 13.77
C LEU A 101 0.67 -2.63 12.31
N PHE A 102 1.47 -3.32 11.50
CA PHE A 102 1.13 -3.64 10.12
C PHE A 102 -0.10 -4.55 10.06
N ALA A 103 -0.17 -5.56 10.92
CA ALA A 103 -1.30 -6.47 10.97
C ALA A 103 -2.58 -5.73 11.36
N ASP A 104 -2.53 -4.86 12.36
CA ASP A 104 -3.69 -4.06 12.79
C ASP A 104 -4.17 -3.10 11.70
N LYS A 105 -3.25 -2.32 11.12
CA LYS A 105 -3.60 -1.26 10.16
C LYS A 105 -3.89 -1.76 8.75
N VAL A 106 -3.21 -2.81 8.31
CA VAL A 106 -3.29 -3.32 6.92
C VAL A 106 -4.05 -4.65 6.88
N LEU A 107 -3.60 -5.67 7.62
CA LEU A 107 -4.17 -7.02 7.48
C LEU A 107 -5.60 -7.12 8.03
N LEU A 108 -5.86 -6.60 9.24
CA LEU A 108 -7.19 -6.68 9.86
C LEU A 108 -8.20 -5.81 9.11
N ARG A 109 -7.84 -4.58 8.72
CA ARG A 109 -8.72 -3.68 7.96
C ARG A 109 -9.15 -4.30 6.63
N LEU A 110 -8.22 -4.96 5.94
CA LEU A 110 -8.50 -5.68 4.70
C LEU A 110 -9.37 -6.92 4.94
N LEU A 111 -9.08 -7.70 6.00
CA LEU A 111 -9.83 -8.91 6.32
C LEU A 111 -11.27 -8.60 6.75
N PHE A 112 -11.49 -7.50 7.48
CA PHE A 112 -12.84 -7.04 7.86
C PHE A 112 -13.59 -6.34 6.71
N SER A 113 -12.89 -5.63 5.80
CA SER A 113 -13.46 -5.14 4.52
C SER A 113 -14.09 -6.27 3.68
N ARG A 114 -13.55 -7.49 3.80
CA ARG A 114 -14.11 -8.70 3.17
C ARG A 114 -15.38 -9.21 3.83
N TRP A 115 -15.55 -9.00 5.14
CA TRP A 115 -16.62 -9.62 5.93
C TRP A 115 -17.87 -8.74 6.12
N SER A 116 -17.76 -7.43 5.92
CA SER A 116 -18.91 -6.51 5.98
C SER A 116 -19.85 -6.57 4.75
N ARG A 117 -19.58 -7.46 3.78
CA ARG A 117 -20.39 -7.67 2.57
C ARG A 117 -21.06 -9.05 2.50
N PHE A 118 -21.22 -9.72 3.64
CA PHE A 118 -22.11 -10.88 3.80
C PHE A 118 -23.33 -10.51 4.63
#